data_AF-A0AAN5X230-F1
#
_entry.id   AF-A0AAN5X230-F1
#
_cell.length_a   1.000
_cell.length_b   1.000
_cell.length_c   1.000
_cell.angle_alpha   90.00
_cell.angle_beta   90.00
_cell.angle_gamma   90.00
#
_symmetry.space_group_name_H-M   'P 1'
#
loop_
_entity.id
_entity.type
_entity.pdbx_description
1 polymer ?
#
loop_
_entity_poly.entity_id
_entity_poly.type
_entity_poly.pdbx_seq_one_letter_code
_entity_poly.pdbx_strand_id
1 'polypeptide(L)'
;MNKEYVIEPLDFLFSDQLFKGVDQKNPGNFLLITRKEDAFMFAFEQNLPSGYKIWQDVLSEYEQKLRANTLFSSAQDFVSAELEKRQKQNGSLLLEYRKRKIKKTNSEYDDFLFSEARQDAFSVLALVCINRYLDNAIKDDFLERVYGLYKIGGWVCGMKKEQFLLFDPKAI
;
A
#
# COMPACT_ATOMS: atom_id res chain seq x y z
N MET A 1 0.24 -2.93 -24.27
CA MET A 1 0.19 -2.64 -22.82
C MET A 1 -0.02 -1.14 -22.63
N ASN A 2 -1.09 -0.73 -21.93
CA ASN A 2 -1.28 0.68 -21.56
C ASN A 2 -0.35 1.01 -20.39
N LYS A 3 0.77 1.69 -20.67
CA LYS A 3 1.79 1.99 -19.66
C LYS A 3 1.24 2.85 -18.52
N GLU A 4 0.44 3.86 -18.85
CA GLU A 4 -0.15 4.79 -17.87
C GLU A 4 -1.02 4.05 -16.86
N TYR A 5 -1.91 3.17 -17.35
CA TYR A 5 -2.72 2.31 -16.49
C TYR A 5 -1.88 1.43 -15.56
N VAL A 6 -0.80 0.84 -16.07
CA VAL A 6 0.06 -0.06 -15.27
C VAL A 6 0.77 0.69 -14.16
N ILE A 7 1.32 1.89 -14.43
CA ILE A 7 2.14 2.65 -13.48
C ILE A 7 1.33 3.58 -12.56
N GLU A 8 0.04 3.78 -12.84
CA GLU A 8 -0.84 4.66 -12.06
C GLU A 8 -0.73 4.45 -10.53
N PRO A 9 -0.71 3.20 -9.99
CA PRO A 9 -0.54 3.00 -8.54
C PRO A 9 0.83 3.48 -8.02
N LEU A 10 1.90 3.39 -8.83
CA LEU A 10 3.20 3.95 -8.46
C LEU A 10 3.20 5.47 -8.49
N ASP A 11 2.52 6.10 -9.45
CA ASP A 11 2.40 7.56 -9.47
C ASP A 11 1.59 8.04 -8.25
N PHE A 12 0.55 7.30 -7.87
CA PHE A 12 -0.25 7.58 -6.68
C PHE A 12 0.57 7.59 -5.38
N LEU A 13 1.55 6.68 -5.22
CA LEU A 13 2.44 6.60 -4.05
C LEU A 13 3.24 7.88 -3.75
N PHE A 14 3.41 8.75 -4.74
CA PHE A 14 4.12 10.01 -4.60
C PHE A 14 3.20 11.23 -4.71
N SER A 15 1.88 11.00 -4.79
CA SER A 15 0.88 12.07 -4.76
C SER A 15 0.60 12.54 -3.33
N ASP A 16 -0.03 13.71 -3.22
CA ASP A 16 -0.57 14.26 -1.97
C ASP A 16 -1.83 13.54 -1.48
N GLN A 17 -2.32 12.55 -2.23
CA GLN A 17 -3.50 11.75 -1.86
C GLN A 17 -3.14 10.49 -1.07
N LEU A 18 -1.87 10.05 -1.09
CA LEU A 18 -1.44 8.92 -0.28
C LEU A 18 -1.66 9.25 1.20
N PHE A 19 -2.42 8.38 1.89
CA PHE A 19 -2.73 8.52 3.31
C PHE A 19 -3.49 9.80 3.70
N LYS A 20 -4.23 10.42 2.78
CA LYS A 20 -5.00 11.64 3.06
C LYS A 20 -6.14 11.46 4.08
N GLY A 21 -6.49 10.22 4.41
CA GLY A 21 -7.56 9.85 5.31
C GLY A 21 -8.92 9.66 4.64
N VAL A 22 -9.78 8.91 5.31
CA VAL A 22 -11.00 8.33 4.72
C VAL A 22 -12.18 9.26 4.99
N ASP A 23 -12.71 9.91 3.94
CA ASP A 23 -13.89 10.78 4.03
C ASP A 23 -15.24 10.04 3.98
N GLN A 24 -15.23 8.74 3.65
CA GLN A 24 -16.46 7.99 3.39
C GLN A 24 -17.09 7.40 4.66
N LYS A 25 -18.39 7.69 4.84
CA LYS A 25 -19.28 7.10 5.85
C LYS A 25 -19.81 5.69 5.49
N ASN A 26 -19.37 5.08 4.38
CA ASN A 26 -19.99 3.85 3.86
C ASN A 26 -18.99 2.67 3.79
N PRO A 27 -18.91 1.83 4.84
CA PRO A 27 -17.96 0.73 4.96
C PRO A 27 -18.51 -0.51 4.24
N GLY A 28 -18.54 -0.48 2.91
CA GLY A 28 -19.13 -1.59 2.16
C GLY A 28 -18.32 -2.89 2.25
N ASN A 29 -16.98 -2.82 2.36
CA ASN A 29 -16.09 -3.97 2.17
C ASN A 29 -14.79 -3.92 2.99
N PHE A 30 -14.74 -3.09 4.03
CA PHE A 30 -13.60 -2.99 4.94
C PHE A 30 -14.05 -2.66 6.37
N LEU A 31 -13.19 -2.96 7.34
CA LEU A 31 -13.32 -2.57 8.73
C LEU A 31 -12.37 -1.40 8.98
N LEU A 32 -12.92 -0.27 9.43
CA LEU A 32 -12.14 0.92 9.72
C LEU A 32 -11.33 0.73 11.02
N ILE A 33 -10.04 1.02 10.96
CA ILE A 33 -9.12 1.03 12.10
C ILE A 33 -8.76 2.50 12.37
N THR A 34 -8.94 2.95 13.61
CA THR A 34 -8.69 4.35 14.00
C THR A 34 -7.55 4.47 15.01
N ARG A 35 -6.90 3.36 15.37
CA ARG A 35 -5.75 3.33 16.27
C ARG A 35 -4.53 2.87 15.49
N LYS A 36 -3.48 3.69 15.50
CA LYS A 36 -2.24 3.42 14.77
C LYS A 36 -1.58 2.14 15.28
N GLU A 37 -1.58 1.89 16.59
CA GLU A 37 -0.97 0.69 17.17
C GLU A 37 -1.66 -0.58 16.68
N ASP A 38 -2.99 -0.55 16.61
CA ASP A 38 -3.77 -1.69 16.11
C ASP A 38 -3.48 -1.91 14.62
N ALA A 39 -3.37 -0.85 13.82
CA ALA A 39 -3.03 -0.95 12.40
C ALA A 39 -1.65 -1.59 12.16
N PHE A 40 -0.63 -1.15 12.92
CA PHE A 40 0.71 -1.74 12.83
C PHE A 40 0.73 -3.19 13.31
N MET A 41 0.01 -3.51 14.39
CA MET A 41 -0.13 -4.89 14.85
C MET A 41 -0.70 -5.78 13.74
N PHE A 42 -1.80 -5.37 13.09
CA PHE A 42 -2.41 -6.16 12.03
C PHE A 42 -1.54 -6.29 10.76
N ALA A 43 -0.72 -5.28 10.46
CA ALA A 43 0.10 -5.26 9.24
C ALA A 43 1.36 -6.13 9.37
N PHE A 44 1.95 -6.21 10.56
CA PHE A 44 3.32 -6.72 10.73
C PHE A 44 3.45 -7.89 11.71
N GLU A 45 2.52 -8.07 12.65
CA GLU A 45 2.62 -9.14 13.64
C GLU A 45 2.16 -10.50 13.07
N GLN A 46 2.82 -11.55 13.52
CA GLN A 46 2.50 -12.93 13.14
C GLN A 46 1.43 -13.56 14.06
N ASN A 47 1.39 -13.11 15.32
CA ASN A 47 0.49 -13.64 16.34
C ASN A 47 -0.76 -12.77 16.46
N LEU A 48 -1.70 -12.97 15.54
CA LEU A 48 -2.94 -12.20 15.50
C LEU A 48 -4.09 -12.89 16.25
N PRO A 49 -5.09 -12.13 16.74
CA PRO A 49 -6.29 -12.70 17.31
C PRO A 49 -7.04 -13.61 16.33
N SER A 50 -7.91 -14.48 16.86
CA SER A 50 -8.71 -15.39 16.03
C SER A 50 -9.56 -14.66 14.99
N GLY A 51 -9.57 -15.18 13.76
CA GLY A 51 -10.33 -14.64 12.63
C GLY A 51 -9.59 -13.58 11.80
N TYR A 52 -8.40 -13.17 12.21
CA TYR A 52 -7.50 -12.33 11.41
C TYR A 52 -6.58 -13.21 10.57
N LYS A 53 -6.23 -12.73 9.37
CA LYS A 53 -5.23 -13.34 8.50
C LYS A 53 -3.93 -12.53 8.62
N ILE A 54 -2.79 -13.21 8.59
CA ILE A 54 -1.48 -12.55 8.56
C ILE A 54 -1.38 -11.82 7.21
N TRP A 55 -1.22 -10.50 7.25
CA TRP A 55 -1.27 -9.67 6.05
C TRP A 55 -0.21 -10.06 5.02
N GLN A 56 1.01 -10.30 5.50
CA GLN A 56 2.14 -10.70 4.65
C GLN A 56 1.90 -12.07 3.98
N ASP A 57 1.21 -13.00 4.64
CA ASP A 57 0.86 -14.31 4.04
C ASP A 57 -0.16 -14.14 2.92
N VAL A 58 -1.17 -13.27 3.13
CA VAL A 58 -2.17 -12.94 2.10
C VAL A 58 -1.47 -12.36 0.87
N LEU A 59 -0.60 -11.36 1.05
CA LEU A 59 0.15 -10.77 -0.05
C LEU A 59 1.06 -11.78 -0.75
N SER A 60 1.75 -12.63 0.02
CA SER A 60 2.63 -13.68 -0.51
C SER A 60 1.87 -14.68 -1.38
N GLU A 61 0.64 -15.04 -1.02
CA GLU A 61 -0.21 -15.90 -1.84
C GLU A 61 -0.50 -15.27 -3.21
N TYR A 62 -0.83 -13.98 -3.24
CA TYR A 62 -1.06 -13.25 -4.49
C TYR A 62 0.21 -13.08 -5.32
N GLU A 63 1.34 -12.79 -4.67
CA GLU A 63 2.63 -12.74 -5.34
C GLU A 63 2.98 -14.10 -5.97
N GLN A 64 2.76 -15.21 -5.25
CA GLN A 64 3.01 -16.54 -5.77
C GLN A 64 2.16 -16.86 -7.01
N LYS A 65 0.88 -16.46 -7.01
CA LYS A 65 0.00 -16.57 -8.18
C LYS A 65 0.56 -15.80 -9.38
N LEU A 66 1.09 -14.60 -9.16
CA LEU A 66 1.72 -13.79 -10.22
C LEU A 66 3.03 -14.43 -10.72
N ARG A 67 3.85 -14.98 -9.83
CA ARG A 67 5.12 -15.66 -10.15
C ARG A 67 4.94 -16.87 -11.05
N ALA A 68 3.76 -17.49 -11.07
CA ALA A 68 3.44 -18.56 -12.01
C ALA A 68 3.35 -18.09 -13.47
N ASN A 69 3.23 -16.78 -13.71
CA ASN A 69 3.23 -16.21 -15.04
C ASN A 69 4.67 -16.12 -15.59
N THR A 70 4.88 -16.58 -16.83
CA THR A 70 6.20 -16.59 -17.49
C THR A 70 6.80 -15.19 -17.69
N LEU A 71 5.96 -14.15 -17.76
CA LEU A 71 6.39 -12.76 -17.89
C LEU A 71 6.62 -12.05 -16.55
N PHE A 72 6.49 -12.75 -15.42
CA PHE A 72 6.61 -12.15 -14.08
C PHE A 72 7.94 -11.42 -13.89
N SER A 73 9.07 -12.05 -14.26
CA SER A 73 10.39 -11.42 -14.12
C SER A 73 10.46 -10.08 -14.85
N SER A 74 9.97 -10.03 -16.10
CA SER A 74 9.94 -8.80 -16.88
C SER A 74 9.01 -7.74 -16.28
N ALA A 75 7.87 -8.15 -15.72
CA ALA A 75 6.96 -7.25 -15.02
C ALA A 75 7.62 -6.67 -13.75
N GLN A 76 8.28 -7.51 -12.97
CA GLN A 76 8.99 -7.11 -11.75
C GLN A 76 10.12 -6.14 -12.06
N ASP A 77 10.95 -6.42 -13.07
CA ASP A 77 12.04 -5.54 -13.50
C ASP A 77 11.51 -4.17 -13.95
N PHE A 78 10.44 -4.17 -14.76
CA PHE A 78 9.79 -2.95 -15.21
C PHE A 78 9.26 -2.11 -14.05
N VAL A 79 8.49 -2.71 -13.13
CA VAL A 79 7.90 -2.00 -11.98
C VAL A 79 8.99 -1.49 -11.04
N SER A 80 10.05 -2.27 -10.81
CA SER A 80 11.17 -1.88 -9.96
C SER A 80 11.92 -0.68 -10.51
N ALA A 81 12.20 -0.66 -11.83
CA ALA A 81 12.85 0.47 -12.49
C ALA A 81 12.00 1.75 -12.44
N GLU A 82 10.68 1.63 -12.66
CA GLU A 82 9.76 2.77 -12.58
C GLU A 82 9.64 3.30 -11.13
N LEU A 83 9.63 2.43 -10.13
CA LEU A 83 9.63 2.82 -8.72
C LEU A 83 10.93 3.54 -8.33
N GLU A 84 12.09 2.98 -8.70
CA GLU A 84 13.39 3.60 -8.42
C GLU A 84 13.49 5.01 -9.04
N LYS A 85 13.01 5.18 -10.28
CA LYS A 85 12.96 6.48 -10.95
C LYS A 85 12.15 7.50 -10.13
N ARG A 86 10.97 7.12 -9.64
CA ARG A 86 10.11 8.01 -8.84
C ARG A 86 10.70 8.31 -7.48
N GLN A 87 11.33 7.33 -6.83
CA GLN A 87 12.05 7.55 -5.57
C GLN A 87 13.17 8.59 -5.74
N LYS A 88 13.94 8.52 -6.85
CA LYS A 88 14.95 9.53 -7.17
C LYS A 88 14.35 10.92 -7.40
N GLN A 89 13.28 11.00 -8.20
CA GLN A 89 12.58 12.26 -8.48
C GLN A 89 12.01 12.93 -7.22
N ASN A 90 11.57 12.11 -6.26
CA ASN A 90 10.97 12.56 -5.00
C ASN A 90 11.93 12.54 -3.81
N GLY A 91 13.24 12.37 -4.05
CA GLY A 91 14.24 12.24 -2.98
C GLY A 91 14.33 13.49 -2.08
N SER A 92 13.95 14.66 -2.58
CA SER A 92 13.86 15.89 -1.80
C SER A 92 12.87 15.78 -0.62
N LEU A 93 11.75 15.09 -0.79
CA LEU A 93 10.74 14.92 0.26
C LEU A 93 11.31 14.21 1.50
N LEU A 94 12.10 13.16 1.28
CA LEU A 94 12.76 12.43 2.35
C LEU A 94 13.81 13.31 3.07
N LEU A 95 14.56 14.10 2.31
CA LEU A 95 15.53 15.05 2.89
C LEU A 95 14.83 16.13 3.74
N GLU A 96 13.70 16.65 3.27
CA GLU A 96 12.89 17.64 3.99
C GLU A 96 12.30 17.04 5.28
N TYR A 97 11.72 15.85 5.21
CA TYR A 97 11.27 15.10 6.39
C TYR A 97 12.41 14.92 7.41
N ARG A 98 13.60 14.46 6.99
CA ARG A 98 14.75 14.28 7.88
C ARG A 98 15.20 15.59 8.53
N LYS A 99 15.24 16.69 7.77
CA LYS A 99 15.56 18.02 8.31
C LYS A 99 14.56 18.46 9.38
N ARG A 100 13.26 18.28 9.14
CA ARG A 100 12.19 18.59 10.11
C ARG A 100 12.25 17.68 11.33
N LYS A 101 12.60 16.39 11.17
CA LYS A 101 12.83 15.44 12.27
C LYS A 101 13.95 15.89 13.20
N ILE A 102 15.10 16.29 12.64
CA ILE A 102 16.25 16.80 13.42
C ILE A 102 15.85 18.07 14.21
N LYS A 103 15.07 18.95 13.58
CA LYS A 103 14.54 20.17 14.21
C LYS A 103 13.38 19.91 15.17
N LYS A 104 12.89 18.67 15.28
CA LYS A 104 11.73 18.26 16.09
C LYS A 104 10.46 19.05 15.74
N THR A 105 10.24 19.32 14.46
CA THR A 105 9.06 20.05 13.95
C THR A 105 8.12 19.17 13.13
N ASN A 106 8.30 17.85 13.16
CA ASN A 106 7.38 16.91 12.51
C ASN A 106 6.12 16.75 13.35
N SER A 107 4.99 16.63 12.66
CA SER A 107 3.77 16.06 13.24
C SER A 107 3.86 14.54 13.32
N GLU A 108 2.96 13.93 14.10
CA GLU A 108 2.82 12.47 14.12
C GLU A 108 2.42 11.92 12.75
N TYR A 109 1.63 12.68 11.99
CA TYR A 109 1.27 12.36 10.60
C TYR A 109 2.49 12.37 9.67
N ASP A 110 3.40 13.35 9.80
CA ASP A 110 4.65 13.35 9.04
C ASP A 110 5.48 12.09 9.33
N ASP A 111 5.55 11.68 10.59
CA ASP A 111 6.28 10.48 10.99
C ASP A 111 5.62 9.21 10.44
N PHE A 112 4.28 9.13 10.43
CA PHE A 112 3.54 8.04 9.81
C PHE A 112 3.76 7.95 8.30
N LEU A 113 3.72 9.08 7.58
CA LEU A 113 3.93 9.14 6.14
C LEU A 113 5.32 8.63 5.71
N PHE A 114 6.31 8.67 6.60
CA PHE A 114 7.67 8.17 6.33
C PHE A 114 8.03 6.92 7.17
N SER A 115 7.01 6.19 7.64
CA SER A 115 7.14 4.95 8.42
C SER A 115 7.10 3.68 7.58
N GLU A 116 7.11 2.52 8.25
CA GLU A 116 6.93 1.19 7.65
C GLU A 116 5.61 1.05 6.89
N ALA A 117 4.56 1.79 7.28
CA ALA A 117 3.29 1.81 6.55
C ALA A 117 3.45 2.24 5.08
N ARG A 118 4.38 3.17 4.81
CA ARG A 118 4.68 3.59 3.44
C ARG A 118 5.45 2.52 2.67
N GLN A 119 6.35 1.80 3.32
CA GLN A 119 7.09 0.71 2.68
C GLN A 119 6.17 -0.47 2.35
N ASP A 120 5.25 -0.80 3.26
CA ASP A 120 4.18 -1.77 3.00
C ASP A 120 3.34 -1.34 1.80
N ALA A 121 2.88 -0.08 1.77
CA ALA A 121 2.16 0.47 0.63
C ALA A 121 2.93 0.40 -0.70
N PHE A 122 4.26 0.61 -0.67
CA PHE A 122 5.11 0.46 -1.84
C PHE A 122 5.07 -0.97 -2.38
N SER A 123 5.27 -1.96 -1.50
CA SER A 123 5.24 -3.38 -1.86
C SER A 123 3.87 -3.80 -2.39
N VAL A 124 2.79 -3.41 -1.71
CA VAL A 124 1.42 -3.74 -2.09
C VAL A 124 1.05 -3.14 -3.45
N LEU A 125 1.30 -1.84 -3.66
CA LEU A 125 0.95 -1.20 -4.92
C LEU A 125 1.87 -1.62 -6.08
N ALA A 126 3.10 -2.07 -5.81
CA ALA A 126 3.92 -2.73 -6.81
C ALA A 126 3.29 -4.05 -7.30
N LEU A 127 2.68 -4.85 -6.42
CA LEU A 127 1.94 -6.06 -6.84
C LEU A 127 0.73 -5.73 -7.73
N VAL A 128 0.03 -4.62 -7.44
CA VAL A 128 -1.04 -4.11 -8.31
C VAL A 128 -0.50 -3.81 -9.71
N CYS A 129 0.61 -3.07 -9.79
CA CYS A 129 1.27 -2.76 -11.06
C CYS A 129 1.71 -4.02 -11.81
N ILE A 130 2.30 -5.01 -11.12
CA ILE A 130 2.71 -6.27 -11.72
C ILE A 130 1.48 -7.01 -12.29
N ASN A 131 0.39 -7.11 -11.54
CA ASN A 131 -0.84 -7.75 -12.03
C ASN A 131 -1.39 -7.04 -13.28
N ARG A 132 -1.43 -5.70 -13.27
CA ARG A 132 -1.87 -4.89 -14.43
C ARG A 132 -0.95 -5.08 -15.64
N TYR A 133 0.37 -5.14 -15.42
CA TYR A 133 1.36 -5.40 -16.47
C TYR A 133 1.10 -6.75 -17.15
N LEU A 134 0.77 -7.76 -16.34
CA LEU A 134 0.45 -9.12 -16.77
C LEU A 134 -1.00 -9.27 -17.26
N ASP A 135 -1.61 -8.19 -17.76
CA ASP A 135 -2.98 -8.15 -18.28
C ASP A 135 -4.05 -8.64 -17.27
N ASN A 136 -3.87 -8.21 -16.02
CA ASN A 136 -4.70 -8.61 -14.87
C ASN A 136 -4.77 -10.14 -14.75
N ALA A 137 -3.63 -10.81 -14.67
CA ALA A 137 -3.54 -12.27 -14.62
C ALA A 137 -4.38 -12.88 -13.49
N ILE A 138 -4.45 -12.21 -12.33
CA ILE A 138 -5.36 -12.54 -11.24
C ILE A 138 -6.72 -11.90 -11.53
N LYS A 139 -7.78 -12.71 -11.60
CA LYS A 139 -9.14 -12.30 -12.02
C LYS A 139 -10.12 -12.01 -10.88
N ASP A 140 -9.70 -12.17 -9.62
CA ASP A 140 -10.57 -12.09 -8.44
C ASP A 140 -10.72 -10.67 -7.85
N ASP A 141 -10.30 -9.64 -8.59
CA ASP A 141 -10.36 -8.20 -8.24
C ASP A 141 -9.62 -7.74 -6.97
N PHE A 142 -8.98 -8.65 -6.22
CA PHE A 142 -8.37 -8.35 -4.92
C PHE A 142 -7.42 -7.15 -4.95
N LEU A 143 -6.46 -7.16 -5.87
CA LEU A 143 -5.44 -6.11 -6.00
C LEU A 143 -6.04 -4.76 -6.39
N GLU A 144 -7.08 -4.75 -7.23
CA GLU A 144 -7.78 -3.53 -7.63
C GLU A 144 -8.64 -2.97 -6.49
N ARG A 145 -9.25 -3.84 -5.68
CA ARG A 145 -9.94 -3.42 -4.45
C ARG A 145 -8.97 -2.80 -3.46
N VAL A 146 -7.81 -3.42 -3.24
CA VAL A 146 -6.76 -2.86 -2.38
C VAL A 146 -6.36 -1.47 -2.87
N TYR A 147 -6.08 -1.31 -4.17
CA TYR A 147 -5.76 0.01 -4.72
C TYR A 147 -6.90 1.02 -4.56
N GLY A 148 -8.15 0.58 -4.75
CA GLY A 148 -9.34 1.41 -4.48
C GLY A 148 -9.38 1.95 -3.05
N LEU A 149 -8.96 1.15 -2.06
CA LEU A 149 -8.88 1.56 -0.65
C LEU A 149 -7.76 2.58 -0.38
N TYR A 150 -6.62 2.47 -1.06
CA TYR A 150 -5.59 3.51 -1.02
C TYR A 150 -6.10 4.83 -1.63
N LYS A 151 -6.83 4.77 -2.74
CA LYS A 151 -7.38 5.97 -3.40
C LYS A 151 -8.39 6.74 -2.57
N ILE A 152 -9.08 6.10 -1.62
CA ILE A 152 -9.95 6.80 -0.66
C ILE A 152 -9.19 7.37 0.55
N GLY A 153 -7.85 7.26 0.56
CA GLY A 153 -6.97 7.89 1.54
C GLY A 153 -6.57 7.00 2.72
N GLY A 154 -7.00 5.74 2.76
CA GLY A 154 -6.67 4.82 3.85
C GLY A 154 -5.38 4.01 3.61
N TRP A 155 -4.92 3.33 4.65
CA TRP A 155 -3.86 2.32 4.57
C TRP A 155 -4.46 0.93 4.79
N VAL A 156 -4.37 0.05 3.79
CA VAL A 156 -4.79 -1.35 3.94
C VAL A 156 -3.76 -2.07 4.81
N CYS A 157 -4.11 -2.32 6.06
CA CYS A 157 -3.19 -2.79 7.10
C CYS A 157 -3.49 -4.22 7.56
N GLY A 158 -4.30 -4.98 6.81
CA GLY A 158 -4.56 -6.38 7.08
C GLY A 158 -5.93 -6.86 6.64
N MET A 159 -6.31 -8.04 7.12
CA MET A 159 -7.55 -8.70 6.72
C MET A 159 -8.17 -9.51 7.86
N LYS A 160 -9.49 -9.41 8.01
CA LYS A 160 -10.28 -10.24 8.93
C LYS A 160 -11.29 -11.04 8.13
N LYS A 161 -11.15 -12.36 8.11
CA LYS A 161 -11.89 -13.25 7.20
C LYS A 161 -11.73 -12.75 5.75
N GLU A 162 -12.81 -12.23 5.15
CA GLU A 162 -12.85 -11.70 3.78
C GLU A 162 -12.94 -10.16 3.70
N GLN A 163 -12.82 -9.47 4.84
CA GLN A 163 -12.88 -8.02 4.92
C GLN A 163 -11.49 -7.42 5.11
N PHE A 164 -11.19 -6.36 4.36
CA PHE A 164 -9.95 -5.59 4.57
C PHE A 164 -10.01 -4.81 5.87
N LEU A 165 -8.86 -4.63 6.52
CA LEU A 165 -8.68 -3.67 7.58
C LEU A 165 -8.10 -2.40 6.96
N LEU A 166 -8.78 -1.28 7.13
CA LEU A 166 -8.39 -0.01 6.57
C LEU A 166 -8.12 0.96 7.70
N PHE A 167 -6.86 1.32 7.89
CA PHE A 167 -6.50 2.39 8.81
C PHE A 167 -6.83 3.75 8.20
N ASP A 168 -7.39 4.66 9.01
CA ASP A 168 -7.65 6.06 8.67
C ASP A 168 -6.57 6.98 9.23
N PRO A 169 -5.65 7.50 8.38
CA PRO A 169 -4.63 8.43 8.81
C PRO A 169 -5.12 9.76 9.39
N LYS A 170 -6.40 10.13 9.23
CA LYS A 170 -6.98 11.30 9.93
C LYS A 170 -7.12 11.10 11.44
N ALA A 171 -6.99 9.87 11.92
CA ALA A 171 -6.99 9.57 13.34
C ALA A 171 -5.64 9.84 14.03
N ILE A 172 -4.62 10.30 13.27
CA ILE A 172 -3.30 10.70 13.76
C ILE A 172 -3.28 12.18 14.15
#